data_AF-X6PE22-F1
#
_entry.id   AF-X6PE22-F1
#
_cell.length_a   1.000
_cell.length_b   1.000
_cell.length_c   1.000
_cell.angle_alpha   90.00
_cell.angle_beta   90.00
_cell.angle_gamma   90.00
#
_symmetry.space_group_name_H-M   'P 1'
#
loop_
_entity.id
_entity.type
_entity.pdbx_description
1 polymer ?
#
loop_
_entity_poly.entity_id
_entity_poly.type
_entity_poly.pdbx_seq_one_letter_code
_entity_poly.pdbx_strand_id
1 'polypeptide(L)'
;MQCVCKALEGGMNLLFMSDIHVEPWYNISGDWDDVVSRYDNGSVDDMFECRNGDNDKSLCQLTGYADAPKPFWKSALVAYQLMADKRDLKHTLLFYGGDHQAHLFNQSVASDQLDTVPKLIRQVILESLQLVDADRIFITPGNNDGRHNMIFVGDGEYNMAVSSAWAQELIDHNIVTNRLNRLYRFGNDTFDSVSFFKMTGYYLKKVPTRSDSKYQYFVCTFVFYLKKKNNNNNDNNALESDIEFVKAQSPNARVLIFVHHPDVATSIVPSKYWGTDVLTGVWSGHVHQYHPTNQYGFTILPAITQYQGVYAAFCVGKFDGRGKVVLDEHNIWVYQGRSHAIPNPMCWVKLNNN
;
A
#
# COMPACT_ATOMS: atom_id res chain seq x y z
N MET A 1 -19.29 -4.82 25.15
CA MET A 1 -19.94 -4.73 23.82
C MET A 1 -19.47 -5.94 23.03
N GLN A 2 -20.36 -6.85 22.64
CA GLN A 2 -20.02 -8.03 21.84
C GLN A 2 -19.85 -7.60 20.38
N CYS A 3 -18.65 -7.75 19.83
CA CYS A 3 -18.37 -7.46 18.43
C CYS A 3 -18.89 -8.64 17.58
N VAL A 4 -19.88 -8.37 16.70
CA VAL A 4 -20.44 -9.36 15.79
C VAL A 4 -20.12 -8.92 14.36
N CYS A 5 -19.29 -9.69 13.66
CA CYS A 5 -18.96 -9.45 12.26
C CYS A 5 -20.07 -9.98 11.34
N LYS A 6 -20.55 -9.16 10.40
CA LYS A 6 -21.43 -9.59 9.31
C LYS A 6 -20.59 -9.92 8.06
N ALA A 7 -20.95 -10.99 7.36
CA ALA A 7 -20.26 -11.45 6.16
C ALA A 7 -20.35 -10.45 5.00
N LEU A 8 -19.31 -10.40 4.16
CA LEU A 8 -19.33 -9.69 2.87
C LEU A 8 -20.14 -10.49 1.83
N GLU A 9 -20.94 -9.82 1.00
CA GLU A 9 -21.66 -10.48 -0.12
C GLU A 9 -20.69 -10.92 -1.24
N GLY A 10 -21.07 -11.87 -2.10
CA GLY A 10 -20.17 -12.44 -3.12
C GLY A 10 -19.68 -11.45 -4.19
N GLY A 11 -18.45 -11.65 -4.68
CA GLY A 11 -17.82 -10.85 -5.74
C GLY A 11 -16.30 -10.74 -5.57
N MET A 12 -15.61 -10.10 -6.53
CA MET A 12 -14.20 -9.75 -6.36
C MET A 12 -14.09 -8.60 -5.37
N ASN A 13 -13.54 -8.86 -4.19
CA ASN A 13 -13.32 -7.84 -3.16
C ASN A 13 -11.99 -7.12 -3.42
N LEU A 14 -11.94 -5.84 -3.12
CA LEU A 14 -10.72 -5.03 -3.14
C LEU A 14 -10.44 -4.62 -1.70
N LEU A 15 -9.35 -5.12 -1.11
CA LEU A 15 -8.86 -4.71 0.20
C LEU A 15 -7.78 -3.66 0.02
N PHE A 16 -8.01 -2.47 0.56
CA PHE A 16 -7.09 -1.34 0.51
C PHE A 16 -6.51 -1.07 1.90
N MET A 17 -5.19 -1.10 2.00
CA MET A 17 -4.43 -0.74 3.18
C MET A 17 -3.40 0.30 2.76
N SER A 18 -3.22 1.37 3.52
CA SER A 18 -2.25 2.42 3.22
C SER A 18 -1.61 2.89 4.51
N ASP A 19 -0.38 3.42 4.42
CA ASP A 19 0.30 4.10 5.52
C ASP A 19 0.33 3.18 6.77
N ILE A 20 0.88 1.97 6.58
CA ILE A 20 0.94 0.97 7.64
C ILE A 20 1.95 1.30 8.71
N HIS A 21 3.00 2.04 8.35
CA HIS A 21 4.08 2.51 9.20
C HIS A 21 4.42 1.55 10.33
N VAL A 22 4.99 0.42 9.96
CA VAL A 22 5.43 -0.57 10.93
C VAL A 22 6.68 -0.04 11.61
N GLU A 23 6.61 0.12 12.93
CA GLU A 23 7.78 0.46 13.73
C GLU A 23 8.67 -0.78 13.88
N PRO A 24 9.93 -0.71 13.41
CA PRO A 24 10.91 -1.72 13.73
C PRO A 24 11.38 -1.56 15.18
N TRP A 25 11.63 -2.68 15.88
CA TRP A 25 12.13 -2.71 17.27
C TRP A 25 11.21 -2.03 18.28
N TYR A 26 9.96 -2.45 18.32
CA TYR A 26 8.92 -1.73 19.03
C TYR A 26 9.09 -1.76 20.57
N ASN A 27 9.18 -0.58 21.19
CA ASN A 27 9.18 -0.44 22.64
C ASN A 27 7.78 -0.06 23.19
N ILE A 28 7.21 -0.91 24.03
CA ILE A 28 5.87 -0.75 24.58
C ILE A 28 5.79 0.38 25.62
N SER A 29 6.92 0.74 26.24
CA SER A 29 6.96 1.78 27.29
C SER A 29 7.06 3.20 26.74
N GLY A 30 7.02 3.40 25.42
CA GLY A 30 7.27 4.70 24.80
C GLY A 30 6.44 5.84 25.42
N ASP A 31 7.14 6.82 26.00
CA ASP A 31 6.55 8.07 26.47
C ASP A 31 6.13 8.93 25.28
N TRP A 32 5.16 9.83 25.49
CA TRP A 32 4.52 10.61 24.43
C TRP A 32 5.49 11.55 23.68
N ASP A 33 6.64 11.85 24.28
CA ASP A 33 7.65 12.76 23.75
C ASP A 33 8.62 12.08 22.75
N ASP A 34 8.67 10.74 22.71
CA ASP A 34 9.50 9.97 21.76
C ASP A 34 8.60 9.27 20.73
N VAL A 35 8.34 9.99 19.65
CA VAL A 35 7.50 9.61 18.51
C VAL A 35 7.89 8.28 17.82
N VAL A 36 9.05 7.73 18.19
CA VAL A 36 9.62 6.51 17.63
C VAL A 36 9.87 5.52 18.77
N SER A 37 9.03 4.49 18.86
CA SER A 37 9.10 3.49 19.94
C SER A 37 10.19 2.47 19.67
N ARG A 38 11.45 2.80 19.96
CA ARG A 38 12.62 1.92 19.78
C ARG A 38 13.26 1.51 21.09
N TYR A 39 14.06 0.46 21.05
CA TYR A 39 14.92 0.03 22.17
C TYR A 39 16.40 0.03 21.77
N ASP A 40 17.28 0.19 22.76
CA ASP A 40 18.73 0.20 22.58
C ASP A 40 19.24 -1.15 22.04
N ASN A 41 20.19 -1.10 21.10
CA ASN A 41 20.83 -2.25 20.45
C ASN A 41 19.92 -3.11 19.56
N GLY A 42 18.85 -2.54 18.99
CA GLY A 42 18.06 -3.21 17.94
C GLY A 42 18.92 -3.62 16.74
N SER A 43 18.61 -4.78 16.16
CA SER A 43 19.30 -5.39 15.03
C SER A 43 18.33 -5.81 13.93
N VAL A 44 18.81 -5.96 12.70
CA VAL A 44 17.92 -6.38 11.60
C VAL A 44 17.27 -7.76 11.87
N ASP A 45 17.86 -8.60 12.72
CA ASP A 45 17.34 -9.93 13.04
C ASP A 45 16.18 -9.92 14.05
N ASP A 46 16.10 -8.91 14.92
CA ASP A 46 15.03 -8.75 15.91
C ASP A 46 14.06 -7.58 15.58
N MET A 47 14.08 -7.10 14.33
CA MET A 47 13.30 -5.96 13.83
C MET A 47 11.79 -5.98 14.14
N PHE A 48 11.17 -7.14 14.32
CA PHE A 48 9.73 -7.24 14.61
C PHE A 48 9.41 -7.69 16.04
N GLU A 49 10.41 -7.69 16.91
CA GLU A 49 10.22 -7.98 18.32
C GLU A 49 9.67 -6.74 19.04
N CYS A 50 8.99 -7.01 20.15
CA CYS A 50 8.51 -5.99 21.05
C CYS A 50 9.19 -6.15 22.41
N ARG A 51 9.57 -5.03 23.01
CA ARG A 51 10.25 -5.00 24.31
C ARG A 51 9.60 -4.01 25.26
N ASN A 52 9.77 -4.22 26.56
CA ASN A 52 9.35 -3.27 27.59
C ASN A 52 10.47 -2.25 27.88
N GLY A 53 10.22 -1.32 28.81
CA GLY A 53 11.21 -0.29 29.19
C GLY A 53 12.49 -0.84 29.83
N ASP A 54 12.47 -2.08 30.32
CA ASP A 54 13.63 -2.78 30.85
C ASP A 54 14.40 -3.58 29.77
N ASN A 55 14.01 -3.44 28.49
CA ASN A 55 14.57 -4.15 27.34
C ASN A 55 14.31 -5.67 27.34
N ASP A 56 13.34 -6.15 28.12
CA ASP A 56 12.89 -7.54 28.09
C ASP A 56 11.88 -7.79 26.97
N LYS A 57 11.97 -8.95 26.33
CA LYS A 57 10.99 -9.38 25.31
C LYS A 57 9.59 -9.43 25.90
N SER A 58 8.62 -8.85 25.20
CA SER A 58 7.24 -8.76 25.66
C SER A 58 6.24 -8.87 24.50
N LEU A 59 4.95 -9.02 24.83
CA LEU A 59 3.88 -9.02 23.85
C LEU A 59 3.64 -7.59 23.37
N CYS A 60 3.58 -7.39 22.04
CA CYS A 60 3.32 -6.08 21.45
C CYS A 60 1.97 -5.52 21.91
N GLN A 61 2.00 -4.44 22.69
CA GLN A 61 0.81 -3.67 23.07
C GLN A 61 0.83 -2.35 22.31
N LEU A 62 -0.33 -1.85 21.94
CA LEU A 62 -0.43 -0.57 21.24
C LEU A 62 -0.13 0.59 22.17
N THR A 63 0.60 1.61 21.72
CA THR A 63 0.74 2.88 22.47
C THR A 63 -0.40 3.84 22.14
N GLY A 64 -0.97 3.74 20.93
CA GLY A 64 -2.03 4.61 20.43
C GLY A 64 -1.55 5.99 19.98
N TYR A 65 -0.24 6.22 19.91
CA TYR A 65 0.36 7.48 19.45
C TYR A 65 1.61 7.29 18.58
N ALA A 66 2.40 6.25 18.83
CA ALA A 66 3.53 5.88 17.96
C ALA A 66 3.05 5.05 16.76
N ASP A 67 3.94 4.90 15.79
CA ASP A 67 3.76 3.94 14.70
C ASP A 67 3.61 2.51 15.21
N ALA A 68 2.91 1.69 14.45
CA ALA A 68 2.33 0.47 14.98
C ALA A 68 3.30 -0.74 14.89
N PRO A 69 3.28 -1.67 15.86
CA PRO A 69 4.07 -2.89 15.76
C PRO A 69 3.47 -3.83 14.70
N LYS A 70 4.29 -4.76 14.17
CA LYS A 70 3.85 -5.75 13.15
C LYS A 70 2.51 -6.44 13.46
N PRO A 71 2.22 -6.90 14.69
CA PRO A 71 0.95 -7.57 14.97
C PRO A 71 -0.28 -6.69 14.75
N PHE A 72 -0.14 -5.36 14.76
CA PHE A 72 -1.27 -4.45 14.57
C PHE A 72 -1.79 -4.45 13.14
N TRP A 73 -0.95 -4.13 12.16
CA TRP A 73 -1.38 -4.17 10.75
C TRP A 73 -1.75 -5.59 10.33
N LYS A 74 -1.05 -6.62 10.84
CA LYS A 74 -1.42 -8.02 10.60
C LYS A 74 -2.82 -8.34 11.13
N SER A 75 -3.24 -7.71 12.25
CA SER A 75 -4.58 -7.93 12.78
C SER A 75 -5.69 -7.43 11.84
N ALA A 76 -5.44 -6.44 10.98
CA ALA A 76 -6.39 -6.01 9.94
C ALA A 76 -6.56 -7.09 8.86
N LEU A 77 -5.46 -7.72 8.42
CA LEU A 77 -5.51 -8.86 7.50
C LEU A 77 -6.29 -10.04 8.10
N VAL A 78 -6.02 -10.38 9.37
CA VAL A 78 -6.73 -11.45 10.07
C VAL A 78 -8.20 -11.09 10.28
N ALA A 79 -8.51 -9.84 10.60
CA ALA A 79 -9.89 -9.38 10.68
C ALA A 79 -10.59 -9.63 9.34
N TYR A 80 -9.99 -9.20 8.24
CA TYR A 80 -10.55 -9.45 6.91
C TYR A 80 -10.78 -10.94 6.62
N GLN A 81 -9.83 -11.82 6.97
CA GLN A 81 -9.99 -13.28 6.86
C GLN A 81 -11.20 -13.83 7.61
N LEU A 82 -11.43 -13.33 8.84
CA LEU A 82 -12.52 -13.79 9.68
C LEU A 82 -13.89 -13.34 9.16
N MET A 83 -13.94 -12.31 8.30
CA MET A 83 -15.16 -11.65 7.86
C MET A 83 -15.56 -11.98 6.42
N ALA A 84 -14.58 -12.31 5.57
CA ALA A 84 -14.82 -12.72 4.19
C ALA A 84 -15.23 -14.20 4.10
N ASP A 85 -16.11 -14.55 3.15
CA ASP A 85 -16.32 -15.96 2.78
C ASP A 85 -14.98 -16.52 2.26
N LYS A 86 -14.65 -17.77 2.58
CA LYS A 86 -13.45 -18.46 2.06
C LYS A 86 -13.35 -18.41 0.54
N ARG A 87 -14.48 -18.39 -0.17
CA ARG A 87 -14.52 -18.23 -1.63
C ARG A 87 -14.10 -16.84 -2.07
N ASP A 88 -14.46 -15.82 -1.31
CA ASP A 88 -14.12 -14.44 -1.61
C ASP A 88 -12.62 -14.17 -1.41
N LEU A 89 -12.01 -14.77 -0.38
CA LEU A 89 -10.57 -14.63 -0.12
C LEU A 89 -9.69 -14.99 -1.33
N LYS A 90 -10.03 -16.07 -2.05
CA LYS A 90 -9.30 -16.48 -3.27
C LYS A 90 -9.45 -15.52 -4.44
N HIS A 91 -10.41 -14.60 -4.38
CA HIS A 91 -10.69 -13.63 -5.42
C HIS A 91 -10.37 -12.20 -5.00
N THR A 92 -9.92 -11.98 -3.77
CA THR A 92 -9.56 -10.64 -3.28
C THR A 92 -8.37 -10.08 -4.04
N LEU A 93 -8.44 -8.79 -4.35
CA LEU A 93 -7.30 -7.97 -4.76
C LEU A 93 -6.82 -7.18 -3.54
N LEU A 94 -5.50 -7.17 -3.30
CA LEU A 94 -4.90 -6.55 -2.13
C LEU A 94 -4.00 -5.39 -2.55
N PHE A 95 -4.32 -4.19 -2.06
CA PHE A 95 -3.64 -2.95 -2.40
C PHE A 95 -2.95 -2.37 -1.17
N TYR A 96 -1.64 -2.12 -1.26
CA TYR A 96 -0.82 -1.45 -0.25
C TYR A 96 -0.31 -0.10 -0.75
N GLY A 97 -0.81 0.98 -0.15
CA GLY A 97 -0.67 2.36 -0.62
C GLY A 97 0.63 3.07 -0.26
N GLY A 98 1.69 2.34 0.08
CA GLY A 98 2.97 2.92 0.50
C GLY A 98 3.05 3.24 1.98
N ASP A 99 4.20 3.78 2.38
CA ASP A 99 4.53 4.13 3.75
C ASP A 99 4.42 2.93 4.69
N HIS A 100 5.20 1.91 4.35
CA HIS A 100 5.34 0.69 5.12
C HIS A 100 6.24 0.88 6.33
N GLN A 101 7.31 1.65 6.18
CA GLN A 101 8.24 1.97 7.27
C GLN A 101 7.67 3.06 8.18
N ALA A 102 7.94 2.95 9.48
CA ALA A 102 7.68 4.02 10.44
C ALA A 102 8.36 5.35 10.09
N HIS A 103 7.78 6.43 10.63
CA HIS A 103 8.28 7.78 10.55
C HIS A 103 9.69 7.88 11.15
N LEU A 104 10.62 8.44 10.38
CA LEU A 104 11.98 8.72 10.87
C LEU A 104 12.02 10.11 11.52
N PHE A 105 11.84 10.20 12.83
CA PHE A 105 11.89 11.49 13.53
C PHE A 105 13.32 11.96 13.85
N ASN A 106 14.27 11.02 13.93
CA ASN A 106 15.68 11.35 14.19
C ASN A 106 16.62 10.56 13.26
N GLN A 107 17.44 11.28 12.49
CA GLN A 107 18.47 10.70 11.62
C GLN A 107 19.54 9.92 12.41
N SER A 108 19.58 10.06 13.74
CA SER A 108 20.55 9.38 14.61
C SER A 108 20.34 7.87 14.73
N VAL A 109 19.15 7.35 14.43
CA VAL A 109 18.86 5.90 14.39
C VAL A 109 18.54 5.51 12.94
N ALA A 110 19.44 5.90 12.03
CA ALA A 110 19.51 5.31 10.70
C ALA A 110 20.05 3.89 10.85
N SER A 111 19.18 2.93 11.19
CA SER A 111 19.46 1.54 10.87
C SER A 111 19.81 1.42 9.40
N ASP A 112 20.65 0.46 9.00
CA ASP A 112 20.96 0.24 7.59
C ASP A 112 19.66 -0.05 6.81
N GLN A 113 19.15 0.98 6.11
CA GLN A 113 17.90 0.90 5.37
C GLN A 113 17.98 -0.11 4.23
N LEU A 114 19.20 -0.40 3.75
CA LEU A 114 19.44 -1.41 2.74
C LEU A 114 19.09 -2.82 3.24
N ASP A 115 19.18 -3.05 4.55
CA ASP A 115 18.86 -4.34 5.15
C ASP A 115 17.43 -4.39 5.73
N THR A 116 16.94 -3.27 6.27
CA THR A 116 15.66 -3.24 7.01
C THR A 116 14.45 -3.03 6.10
N VAL A 117 14.53 -2.11 5.14
CA VAL A 117 13.41 -1.79 4.25
C VAL A 117 13.02 -3.00 3.40
N PRO A 118 13.94 -3.72 2.73
CA PRO A 118 13.56 -4.91 1.97
C PRO A 118 12.96 -6.01 2.87
N LYS A 119 13.50 -6.26 4.06
CA LYS A 119 12.92 -7.23 5.00
C LYS A 119 11.52 -6.85 5.46
N LEU A 120 11.25 -5.56 5.63
CA LEU A 120 9.91 -5.07 5.94
C LEU A 120 8.92 -5.35 4.81
N ILE A 121 9.29 -4.99 3.59
CA ILE A 121 8.46 -5.23 2.40
C ILE A 121 8.26 -6.72 2.15
N ARG A 122 9.33 -7.52 2.32
CA ARG A 122 9.25 -8.97 2.28
C ARG A 122 8.24 -9.51 3.28
N GLN A 123 8.22 -9.00 4.51
CA GLN A 123 7.23 -9.41 5.51
C GLN A 123 5.81 -9.06 5.06
N VAL A 124 5.59 -7.86 4.51
CA VAL A 124 4.27 -7.46 3.95
C VAL A 124 3.84 -8.42 2.85
N ILE A 125 4.75 -8.78 1.94
CA ILE A 125 4.51 -9.75 0.86
C ILE A 125 4.19 -11.14 1.41
N LEU A 126 4.99 -11.67 2.34
CA LEU A 126 4.82 -13.01 2.89
C LEU A 126 3.51 -13.18 3.67
N GLU A 127 3.07 -12.16 4.40
CA GLU A 127 1.76 -12.19 5.07
C GLU A 127 0.61 -12.09 4.05
N SER A 128 0.81 -11.32 2.97
CA SER A 128 -0.16 -11.20 1.88
C SER A 128 -0.32 -12.50 1.08
N LEU A 129 0.78 -13.23 0.85
CA LEU A 129 0.79 -14.51 0.16
C LEU A 129 0.11 -15.64 0.95
N GLN A 130 -0.13 -15.46 2.25
CA GLN A 130 -0.99 -16.36 3.03
C GLN A 130 -2.49 -16.18 2.72
N LEU A 131 -2.86 -15.09 2.04
CA LEU A 131 -4.25 -14.74 1.70
C LEU A 131 -4.58 -14.97 0.24
N VAL A 132 -3.72 -14.45 -0.64
CA VAL A 132 -3.98 -14.31 -2.07
C VAL A 132 -2.73 -14.68 -2.87
N ASP A 133 -2.95 -15.05 -4.13
CA ASP A 133 -1.86 -15.29 -5.07
C ASP A 133 -1.09 -14.00 -5.39
N ALA A 134 0.18 -14.14 -5.76
CA ALA A 134 1.06 -13.00 -6.06
C ALA A 134 0.51 -12.06 -7.14
N ASP A 135 -0.26 -12.57 -8.10
CA ASP A 135 -0.87 -11.79 -9.19
C ASP A 135 -2.06 -10.92 -8.74
N ARG A 136 -2.50 -11.04 -7.48
CA ARG A 136 -3.56 -10.26 -6.84
C ARG A 136 -3.06 -9.21 -5.84
N ILE A 137 -1.75 -9.17 -5.61
CA ILE A 137 -1.10 -8.20 -4.72
C ILE A 137 -0.60 -7.00 -5.54
N PHE A 138 -0.87 -5.79 -5.06
CA PHE A 138 -0.44 -4.53 -5.65
C PHE A 138 0.16 -3.67 -4.53
N ILE A 139 1.44 -3.36 -4.64
CA ILE A 139 2.17 -2.56 -3.66
C ILE A 139 2.76 -1.36 -4.39
N THR A 140 2.46 -0.18 -3.87
CA THR A 140 3.08 1.08 -4.26
C THR A 140 4.03 1.49 -3.13
N PRO A 141 5.23 2.00 -3.39
CA PRO A 141 6.07 2.57 -2.33
C PRO A 141 5.47 3.90 -1.81
N GLY A 142 5.87 4.36 -0.63
CA GLY A 142 5.57 5.69 -0.11
C GLY A 142 6.84 6.47 0.25
N ASN A 143 6.72 7.73 0.64
CA ASN A 143 7.88 8.56 0.96
C ASN A 143 8.75 8.04 2.10
N ASN A 144 8.20 7.22 3.00
CA ASN A 144 8.94 6.64 4.13
C ASN A 144 9.55 5.26 3.82
N ASP A 145 9.30 4.68 2.64
CA ASP A 145 9.82 3.34 2.27
C ASP A 145 11.31 3.33 1.87
N GLY A 146 12.11 4.09 2.59
CA GLY A 146 13.51 4.40 2.35
C GLY A 146 13.88 5.64 3.15
N ARG A 147 14.95 6.33 2.78
CA ARG A 147 15.18 7.66 3.33
C ARG A 147 14.02 8.55 2.92
N HIS A 148 13.47 9.33 3.85
CA HIS A 148 12.28 10.14 3.62
C HIS A 148 12.38 10.94 2.31
N ASN A 149 11.42 10.73 1.40
CA ASN A 149 11.34 11.33 0.05
C ASN A 149 12.45 10.93 -0.93
N MET A 150 13.14 9.80 -0.73
CA MET A 150 14.27 9.37 -1.57
C MET A 150 14.06 8.05 -2.32
N ILE A 151 13.02 7.28 -2.01
CA ILE A 151 12.76 6.01 -2.71
C ILE A 151 12.44 6.28 -4.19
N PHE A 152 13.17 5.64 -5.11
CA PHE A 152 13.11 5.83 -6.57
C PHE A 152 13.35 7.25 -7.11
N VAL A 153 13.64 8.23 -6.25
CA VAL A 153 13.85 9.64 -6.65
C VAL A 153 15.14 10.26 -6.10
N GLY A 154 15.82 9.54 -5.22
CA GLY A 154 17.05 10.01 -4.57
C GLY A 154 18.26 10.02 -5.50
N ASP A 155 19.17 10.96 -5.26
CA ASP A 155 20.51 10.95 -5.82
C ASP A 155 21.47 10.11 -4.94
N GLY A 156 22.46 9.50 -5.58
CA GLY A 156 23.52 8.73 -4.92
C GLY A 156 23.30 7.22 -4.88
N GLU A 157 24.41 6.49 -4.88
CA GLU A 157 24.45 5.03 -4.98
C GLU A 157 23.65 4.32 -3.87
N TYR A 158 23.70 4.84 -2.64
CA TYR A 158 22.99 4.22 -1.51
C TYR A 158 21.46 4.25 -1.67
N ASN A 159 20.87 5.40 -2.00
CA ASN A 159 19.41 5.51 -2.16
C ASN A 159 18.91 4.66 -3.34
N MET A 160 19.71 4.57 -4.42
CA MET A 160 19.40 3.69 -5.55
C MET A 160 19.52 2.22 -5.15
N ALA A 161 20.49 1.84 -4.32
CA ALA A 161 20.62 0.48 -3.80
C ALA A 161 19.41 0.09 -2.94
N VAL A 162 18.94 0.98 -2.06
CA VAL A 162 17.72 0.76 -1.26
C VAL A 162 16.49 0.60 -2.17
N SER A 163 16.34 1.46 -3.18
CA SER A 163 15.24 1.38 -4.16
C SER A 163 15.26 0.06 -4.96
N SER A 164 16.46 -0.35 -5.38
CA SER A 164 16.67 -1.61 -6.10
C SER A 164 16.35 -2.82 -5.23
N ALA A 165 16.79 -2.82 -3.96
CA ALA A 165 16.51 -3.89 -3.02
C ALA A 165 15.01 -3.98 -2.69
N TRP A 166 14.34 -2.83 -2.50
CA TRP A 166 12.88 -2.75 -2.35
C TRP A 166 12.16 -3.35 -3.57
N ALA A 167 12.56 -2.97 -4.79
CA ALA A 167 11.99 -3.51 -6.03
C ALA A 167 12.24 -5.01 -6.18
N GLN A 168 13.43 -5.48 -5.78
CA GLN A 168 13.82 -6.87 -5.91
C GLN A 168 12.87 -7.80 -5.12
N GLU A 169 12.38 -7.38 -3.96
CA GLU A 169 11.42 -8.17 -3.17
C GLU A 169 10.12 -8.43 -3.95
N LEU A 170 9.57 -7.45 -4.66
CA LEU A 170 8.37 -7.65 -5.47
C LEU A 170 8.63 -8.55 -6.70
N ILE A 171 9.85 -8.51 -7.23
CA ILE A 171 10.25 -9.31 -8.40
C ILE A 171 10.47 -10.77 -8.00
N ASP A 172 11.21 -11.02 -6.92
CA ASP A 172 11.50 -12.36 -6.41
C ASP A 172 10.23 -13.13 -6.02
N HIS A 173 9.20 -12.41 -5.58
CA HIS A 173 7.90 -12.98 -5.23
C HIS A 173 6.88 -12.96 -6.39
N ASN A 174 7.32 -12.71 -7.63
CA ASN A 174 6.48 -12.70 -8.84
C ASN A 174 5.29 -11.73 -8.82
N ILE A 175 5.37 -10.65 -8.01
CA ILE A 175 4.36 -9.59 -7.98
C ILE A 175 4.52 -8.72 -9.23
N VAL A 176 5.75 -8.35 -9.59
CA VAL A 176 6.09 -7.62 -10.81
C VAL A 176 6.81 -8.56 -11.79
N THR A 177 6.30 -8.65 -13.01
CA THR A 177 6.79 -9.60 -14.03
C THR A 177 6.72 -9.01 -15.42
N ASN A 178 7.40 -9.64 -16.40
CA ASN A 178 7.33 -9.28 -17.81
C ASN A 178 6.14 -9.91 -18.57
N ARG A 179 5.13 -10.46 -17.89
CA ARG A 179 4.03 -11.24 -18.53
C ARG A 179 3.19 -10.43 -19.54
N LEU A 180 3.18 -9.10 -19.44
CA LEU A 180 2.49 -8.24 -20.40
C LEU A 180 3.28 -7.98 -21.68
N ASN A 181 4.56 -8.36 -21.74
CA ASN A 181 5.47 -8.04 -22.83
C ASN A 181 5.47 -6.52 -23.18
N ARG A 182 5.28 -5.68 -22.16
CA ARG A 182 5.23 -4.23 -22.31
C ARG A 182 6.64 -3.67 -22.31
N LEU A 183 6.94 -2.88 -23.35
CA LEU A 183 8.23 -2.21 -23.53
C LEU A 183 8.09 -0.70 -23.34
N TYR A 184 8.96 -0.11 -22.53
CA TYR A 184 9.01 1.33 -22.24
C TYR A 184 10.19 1.96 -22.97
N ARG A 185 9.97 3.08 -23.66
CA ARG A 185 11.01 3.78 -24.44
C ARG A 185 11.34 5.11 -23.77
N PHE A 186 12.61 5.30 -23.42
CA PHE A 186 13.12 6.53 -22.82
C PHE A 186 14.38 6.96 -23.57
N GLY A 187 14.26 8.03 -24.36
CA GLY A 187 15.33 8.41 -25.29
C GLY A 187 15.59 7.31 -26.32
N ASN A 188 16.83 6.82 -26.39
CA ASN A 188 17.21 5.72 -27.29
C ASN A 188 17.11 4.34 -26.64
N ASP A 189 16.84 4.29 -25.33
CA ASP A 189 16.82 3.04 -24.57
C ASP A 189 15.41 2.44 -24.54
N THR A 190 15.36 1.10 -24.54
CA THR A 190 14.12 0.32 -24.39
C THR A 190 14.25 -0.60 -23.20
N PHE A 191 13.29 -0.52 -22.30
CA PHE A 191 13.22 -1.30 -21.06
C PHE A 191 12.03 -2.24 -21.11
N ASP A 192 12.19 -3.46 -20.60
CA ASP A 192 11.05 -4.31 -20.26
C ASP A 192 10.38 -3.84 -18.96
N SER A 193 9.28 -4.48 -18.56
CA SER A 193 8.50 -4.05 -17.40
C SER A 193 9.28 -4.17 -16.09
N VAL A 194 10.06 -5.24 -15.92
CA VAL A 194 10.86 -5.47 -14.71
C VAL A 194 12.01 -4.48 -14.61
N SER A 195 12.74 -4.23 -15.71
CA SER A 195 13.85 -3.28 -15.72
C SER A 195 13.37 -1.85 -15.50
N PHE A 196 12.25 -1.48 -16.14
CA PHE A 196 11.63 -0.17 -15.93
C PHE A 196 11.17 0.03 -14.49
N PHE A 197 10.54 -0.99 -13.89
CA PHE A 197 10.12 -0.97 -12.50
C PHE A 197 11.31 -0.82 -11.53
N LYS A 198 12.41 -1.56 -11.72
CA LYS A 198 13.61 -1.41 -10.87
C LYS A 198 14.17 0.02 -10.86
N MET A 199 14.02 0.74 -11.98
CA MET A 199 14.52 2.10 -12.11
C MET A 199 13.56 3.15 -11.54
N THR A 200 12.25 2.93 -11.66
CA THR A 200 11.25 3.99 -11.47
C THR A 200 10.24 3.72 -10.36
N GLY A 201 10.13 2.48 -9.88
CA GLY A 201 9.05 2.05 -9.00
C GLY A 201 7.68 1.96 -9.70
N TYR A 202 7.60 2.25 -11.00
CA TYR A 202 6.37 2.15 -11.80
C TYR A 202 6.19 0.74 -12.37
N TYR A 203 4.97 0.20 -12.29
CA TYR A 203 4.62 -0.99 -13.08
C TYR A 203 3.13 -1.02 -13.47
N LEU A 204 2.87 -1.70 -14.59
CA LEU A 204 1.54 -2.09 -15.06
C LEU A 204 1.34 -3.58 -14.84
N LYS A 205 0.19 -3.97 -14.30
CA LYS A 205 -0.14 -5.38 -14.05
C LYS A 205 -1.59 -5.67 -14.41
N LYS A 206 -1.82 -6.78 -15.12
CA LYS A 206 -3.18 -7.26 -15.41
C LYS A 206 -3.76 -7.99 -14.22
N VAL A 207 -5.01 -7.70 -13.89
CA VAL A 207 -5.76 -8.38 -12.84
C VAL A 207 -6.25 -9.74 -13.35
N PRO A 208 -6.09 -10.82 -12.58
CA PRO A 208 -6.68 -12.11 -12.90
C PRO A 208 -8.21 -12.01 -12.83
N THR A 209 -8.86 -12.11 -13.99
CA THR A 209 -10.31 -12.07 -14.12
C THR A 209 -10.82 -13.45 -14.53
N ARG A 210 -12.07 -13.76 -14.16
CA ARG A 210 -12.72 -15.00 -14.66
C ARG A 210 -12.95 -14.88 -16.16
N SER A 211 -12.94 -16.00 -16.88
CA SER A 211 -13.12 -16.04 -18.34
C SER A 211 -14.45 -15.44 -18.83
N ASP A 212 -15.47 -15.39 -17.96
CA ASP A 212 -16.79 -14.80 -18.19
C ASP A 212 -16.90 -13.32 -17.77
N SER A 213 -15.80 -12.69 -17.36
CA SER A 213 -15.82 -11.30 -16.89
C SER A 213 -16.07 -10.34 -18.04
N LYS A 214 -17.07 -9.45 -17.87
CA LYS A 214 -17.37 -8.38 -18.84
C LYS A 214 -16.19 -7.44 -19.08
N TYR A 215 -15.42 -7.15 -18.03
CA TYR A 215 -14.31 -6.20 -18.03
C TYR A 215 -12.96 -6.88 -17.84
N GLN A 216 -11.93 -6.29 -18.44
CA GLN A 216 -10.53 -6.66 -18.19
C GLN A 216 -9.85 -5.52 -17.42
N TYR A 217 -9.32 -5.82 -16.24
CA TYR A 217 -8.73 -4.80 -15.37
C TYR A 217 -7.21 -4.84 -15.41
N PHE A 218 -6.61 -3.66 -15.33
CA PHE A 218 -5.18 -3.44 -15.25
C PHE A 218 -4.92 -2.40 -14.16
N VAL A 219 -3.88 -2.61 -13.36
CA VAL A 219 -3.48 -1.69 -12.29
C VAL A 219 -2.15 -1.05 -12.68
N CYS A 220 -2.10 0.28 -12.64
CA CYS A 220 -0.88 1.07 -12.67
C CYS A 220 -0.53 1.47 -11.23
N THR A 221 0.67 1.14 -10.79
CA THR A 221 1.22 1.48 -9.47
C THR A 221 2.50 2.27 -9.63
N PHE A 222 2.67 3.35 -8.88
CA PHE A 222 3.90 4.14 -8.92
C PHE A 222 4.12 5.02 -7.69
N VAL A 223 5.39 5.37 -7.46
CA VAL A 223 5.81 6.51 -6.64
C VAL A 223 6.25 7.61 -7.56
N PHE A 224 5.73 8.80 -7.34
CA PHE A 224 6.34 10.00 -7.87
C PHE A 224 6.53 10.95 -6.71
N TYR A 225 7.73 11.45 -6.51
CA TYR A 225 7.95 12.57 -5.62
C TYR A 225 8.40 13.79 -6.41
N LEU A 226 7.79 14.92 -6.06
CA LEU A 226 7.79 16.24 -6.68
C LEU A 226 9.16 16.95 -6.73
N LYS A 227 10.31 16.25 -6.82
CA LYS A 227 11.62 16.92 -6.85
C LYS A 227 12.17 17.26 -8.24
N LYS A 228 11.42 17.04 -9.31
CA LYS A 228 11.59 17.79 -10.56
C LYS A 228 10.25 18.23 -11.13
N LYS A 229 9.67 19.26 -10.51
CA LYS A 229 8.72 20.19 -11.17
C LYS A 229 9.34 20.92 -12.37
N ASN A 230 10.60 20.64 -12.73
CA ASN A 230 11.28 21.12 -13.92
C ASN A 230 11.92 19.95 -14.70
N ASN A 231 11.37 19.65 -15.88
CA ASN A 231 12.01 19.03 -17.06
C ASN A 231 11.95 17.53 -17.38
N ASN A 232 11.11 16.67 -16.78
CA ASN A 232 10.89 15.33 -17.35
C ASN A 232 9.49 15.15 -17.93
N ASN A 233 9.32 15.55 -19.20
CA ASN A 233 8.17 15.20 -20.05
C ASN A 233 8.03 13.68 -20.31
N ASN A 234 8.87 12.83 -19.73
CA ASN A 234 9.04 11.43 -20.12
C ASN A 234 8.19 10.45 -19.29
N ASP A 235 7.86 10.77 -18.04
CA ASP A 235 7.12 9.84 -17.15
C ASP A 235 5.59 10.01 -17.24
N ASN A 236 5.11 11.22 -17.54
CA ASN A 236 3.73 11.43 -18.00
C ASN A 236 3.41 10.56 -19.23
N ASN A 237 4.41 10.27 -20.06
CA ASN A 237 4.24 9.40 -21.23
C ASN A 237 4.05 7.93 -20.85
N ALA A 238 4.61 7.44 -19.74
CA ALA A 238 4.49 6.03 -19.38
C ALA A 238 3.06 5.67 -18.97
N LEU A 239 2.46 6.44 -18.04
CA LEU A 239 1.07 6.24 -17.62
C LEU A 239 0.10 6.42 -18.79
N GLU A 240 0.23 7.52 -19.55
CA GLU A 240 -0.64 7.76 -20.70
C GLU A 240 -0.49 6.66 -21.77
N SER A 241 0.75 6.26 -22.07
CA SER A 241 1.02 5.19 -23.03
C SER A 241 0.47 3.84 -22.55
N ASP A 242 0.47 3.57 -21.24
CA ASP A 242 -0.12 2.36 -20.67
C ASP A 242 -1.64 2.39 -20.69
N ILE A 243 -2.27 3.54 -20.42
CA ILE A 243 -3.72 3.69 -20.59
C ILE A 243 -4.13 3.44 -22.04
N GLU A 244 -3.40 4.00 -23.02
CA GLU A 244 -3.67 3.75 -24.44
C GLU A 244 -3.36 2.30 -24.87
N PHE A 245 -2.27 1.71 -24.36
CA PHE A 245 -1.97 0.29 -24.56
C PHE A 245 -3.11 -0.59 -24.06
N VAL A 246 -3.64 -0.33 -22.86
CA VAL A 246 -4.75 -1.08 -22.26
C VAL A 246 -6.03 -0.91 -23.09
N LYS A 247 -6.38 0.33 -23.47
CA LYS A 247 -7.55 0.61 -24.32
C LYS A 247 -7.49 -0.12 -25.67
N ALA A 248 -6.30 -0.25 -26.26
CA ALA A 248 -6.12 -0.96 -27.52
C ALA A 248 -6.37 -2.47 -27.42
N GLN A 249 -6.31 -3.06 -26.22
CA GLN A 249 -6.58 -4.49 -26.01
C GLN A 249 -8.08 -4.84 -26.16
N SER A 250 -8.97 -3.97 -25.70
CA SER A 250 -10.43 -4.21 -25.70
C SER A 250 -11.21 -2.93 -25.33
N PRO A 251 -12.42 -2.71 -25.89
CA PRO A 251 -13.32 -1.66 -25.43
C PRO A 251 -13.78 -1.83 -23.96
N ASN A 252 -13.70 -3.05 -23.43
CA ASN A 252 -14.02 -3.35 -22.03
C ASN A 252 -12.79 -3.38 -21.12
N ALA A 253 -11.62 -2.96 -21.62
CA ALA A 253 -10.44 -2.80 -20.80
C ALA A 253 -10.59 -1.59 -19.86
N ARG A 254 -10.03 -1.71 -18.66
CA ARG A 254 -10.22 -0.79 -17.54
C ARG A 254 -8.91 -0.62 -16.77
N VAL A 255 -8.64 0.60 -16.33
CA VAL A 255 -7.42 0.95 -15.61
C VAL A 255 -7.76 1.38 -14.19
N LEU A 256 -7.05 0.83 -13.23
CA LEU A 256 -7.00 1.20 -11.83
C LEU A 256 -5.67 1.93 -11.61
N ILE A 257 -5.69 3.06 -10.92
CA ILE A 257 -4.47 3.83 -10.64
C ILE A 257 -4.23 3.88 -9.15
N PHE A 258 -3.02 3.52 -8.74
CA PHE A 258 -2.66 3.51 -7.34
C PHE A 258 -1.31 4.20 -7.10
N VAL A 259 -1.34 5.28 -6.32
CA VAL A 259 -0.19 6.15 -6.10
C VAL A 259 -0.23 6.67 -4.68
N HIS A 260 0.91 6.73 -4.00
CA HIS A 260 0.93 7.07 -2.58
C HIS A 260 0.43 8.50 -2.30
N HIS A 261 0.99 9.50 -2.97
CA HIS A 261 0.71 10.91 -2.67
C HIS A 261 -0.47 11.47 -3.51
N PRO A 262 -1.46 12.16 -2.92
CA PRO A 262 -2.62 12.67 -3.65
C PRO A 262 -2.28 13.71 -4.72
N ASP A 263 -1.40 14.67 -4.40
CA ASP A 263 -0.95 15.69 -5.37
C ASP A 263 -0.32 15.09 -6.63
N VAL A 264 0.32 13.94 -6.48
CA VAL A 264 0.93 13.22 -7.59
C VAL A 264 -0.15 12.59 -8.47
N ALA A 265 -1.17 11.98 -7.87
CA ALA A 265 -2.33 11.48 -8.60
C ALA A 265 -2.95 12.58 -9.47
N THR A 266 -3.21 13.75 -8.88
CA THR A 266 -3.86 14.87 -9.58
C THR A 266 -3.00 15.51 -10.67
N SER A 267 -1.67 15.38 -10.60
CA SER A 267 -0.75 15.99 -11.55
C SER A 267 -0.36 15.08 -12.71
N ILE A 268 -0.30 13.77 -12.51
CA ILE A 268 0.20 12.82 -13.51
C ILE A 268 -0.93 12.16 -14.30
N VAL A 269 -2.11 11.94 -13.69
CA VAL A 269 -3.24 11.34 -14.41
C VAL A 269 -3.72 12.32 -15.49
N PRO A 270 -3.65 11.96 -16.79
CA PRO A 270 -3.99 12.89 -17.86
C PRO A 270 -5.44 13.34 -17.78
N SER A 271 -5.66 14.65 -17.91
CA SER A 271 -6.96 15.29 -17.67
C SER A 271 -8.12 14.67 -18.46
N LYS A 272 -7.84 14.21 -19.68
CA LYS A 272 -8.81 13.55 -20.58
C LYS A 272 -9.38 12.23 -20.07
N TYR A 273 -8.77 11.58 -19.07
CA TYR A 273 -9.25 10.30 -18.55
C TYR A 273 -10.07 10.42 -17.26
N TRP A 274 -9.98 11.54 -16.54
CA TRP A 274 -10.80 11.76 -15.34
C TRP A 274 -12.29 11.71 -15.68
N GLY A 275 -13.06 10.99 -14.87
CA GLY A 275 -14.50 10.78 -15.08
C GLY A 275 -14.88 9.89 -16.27
N THR A 276 -13.92 9.40 -17.07
CA THR A 276 -14.21 8.49 -18.19
C THR A 276 -14.44 7.06 -17.70
N ASP A 277 -15.07 6.22 -18.53
CA ASP A 277 -15.26 4.80 -18.21
C ASP A 277 -13.96 3.99 -18.12
N VAL A 278 -12.88 4.47 -18.74
CA VAL A 278 -11.57 3.79 -18.74
C VAL A 278 -11.00 3.68 -17.33
N LEU A 279 -11.06 4.75 -16.53
CA LEU A 279 -10.52 4.75 -15.16
C LEU A 279 -11.53 4.18 -14.16
N THR A 280 -11.28 2.98 -13.66
CA THR A 280 -12.16 2.30 -12.68
C THR A 280 -12.14 2.96 -11.31
N GLY A 281 -10.99 3.49 -10.93
CA GLY A 281 -10.77 4.23 -9.69
C GLY A 281 -9.32 4.68 -9.62
N VAL A 282 -9.11 5.78 -8.91
CA VAL A 282 -7.80 6.29 -8.54
C VAL A 282 -7.75 6.37 -7.02
N TRP A 283 -6.68 5.86 -6.40
CA TRP A 283 -6.52 5.91 -4.95
C TRP A 283 -5.14 6.37 -4.52
N SER A 284 -5.11 7.09 -3.41
CA SER A 284 -3.88 7.51 -2.72
C SER A 284 -3.98 7.40 -1.20
N GLY A 285 -2.86 7.49 -0.51
CA GLY A 285 -2.74 7.53 0.96
C GLY A 285 -2.13 8.85 1.42
N HIS A 286 -1.01 8.75 2.16
CA HIS A 286 -0.09 9.83 2.58
C HIS A 286 -0.63 10.79 3.64
N VAL A 287 -1.88 11.25 3.51
CA VAL A 287 -2.45 12.27 4.42
C VAL A 287 -3.08 11.67 5.68
N HIS A 288 -3.09 10.34 5.77
CA HIS A 288 -3.65 9.54 6.87
C HIS A 288 -5.15 9.77 7.15
N GLN A 289 -5.84 10.50 6.28
CA GLN A 289 -7.25 10.86 6.41
C GLN A 289 -8.03 10.29 5.25
N TYR A 290 -9.15 9.64 5.57
CA TYR A 290 -10.06 9.17 4.54
C TYR A 290 -10.80 10.32 3.88
N HIS A 291 -10.78 10.35 2.55
CA HIS A 291 -11.68 11.15 1.74
C HIS A 291 -12.39 10.22 0.75
N PRO A 292 -13.74 10.15 0.77
CA PRO A 292 -14.50 9.25 -0.07
C PRO A 292 -14.32 9.56 -1.56
N THR A 293 -14.73 8.61 -2.41
CA THR A 293 -14.64 8.75 -3.86
C THR A 293 -15.39 10.00 -4.33
N ASN A 294 -14.66 10.91 -4.98
CA ASN A 294 -15.23 12.13 -5.54
C ASN A 294 -15.85 11.90 -6.93
N GLN A 295 -16.42 12.95 -7.52
CA GLN A 295 -17.05 12.90 -8.85
C GLN A 295 -16.13 12.45 -10.00
N TYR A 296 -14.81 12.48 -9.81
CA TYR A 296 -13.81 12.05 -10.79
C TYR A 296 -13.35 10.61 -10.59
N GLY A 297 -13.85 9.91 -9.57
CA GLY A 297 -13.44 8.55 -9.22
C GLY A 297 -12.14 8.48 -8.40
N PHE A 298 -11.74 9.59 -7.75
CA PHE A 298 -10.55 9.66 -6.91
C PHE A 298 -10.92 9.56 -5.43
N THR A 299 -10.17 8.74 -4.68
CA THR A 299 -10.35 8.49 -3.25
C THR A 299 -9.01 8.64 -2.52
N ILE A 300 -9.03 9.19 -1.31
CA ILE A 300 -7.88 9.15 -0.41
C ILE A 300 -8.20 8.14 0.69
N LEU A 301 -7.34 7.14 0.85
CA LEU A 301 -7.46 6.04 1.79
C LEU A 301 -7.01 6.48 3.19
N PRO A 302 -7.59 5.91 4.26
CA PRO A 302 -7.11 6.14 5.61
C PRO A 302 -5.76 5.42 5.83
N ALA A 303 -5.07 5.81 6.91
CA ALA A 303 -3.91 5.09 7.40
C ALA A 303 -4.28 3.91 8.29
N ILE A 304 -3.47 2.85 8.24
CA ILE A 304 -3.50 1.79 9.24
C ILE A 304 -2.79 2.22 10.52
N THR A 305 -1.75 3.06 10.45
CA THR A 305 -1.02 3.51 11.65
C THR A 305 -1.92 4.25 12.65
N GLN A 306 -1.50 4.26 13.93
CA GLN A 306 -2.10 5.07 14.99
C GLN A 306 -1.30 6.35 15.28
N TYR A 307 -0.31 6.65 14.43
CA TYR A 307 0.57 7.79 14.61
C TYR A 307 -0.22 9.10 14.80
N GLN A 308 0.16 9.88 15.82
CA GLN A 308 -0.47 11.15 16.18
C GLN A 308 -1.99 11.07 16.43
N GLY A 309 -2.48 9.93 16.91
CA GLY A 309 -3.89 9.78 17.28
C GLY A 309 -4.85 9.75 16.09
N VAL A 310 -4.34 9.48 14.89
CA VAL A 310 -5.18 9.15 13.72
C VAL A 310 -5.99 7.89 14.03
N TYR A 311 -7.25 7.85 13.60
CA TYR A 311 -8.04 6.63 13.68
C TYR A 311 -7.52 5.61 12.66
N ALA A 312 -6.98 4.49 13.16
CA ALA A 312 -6.50 3.41 12.30
C ALA A 312 -7.66 2.77 11.53
N ALA A 313 -7.56 2.73 10.20
CA ALA A 313 -8.61 2.19 9.34
C ALA A 313 -8.09 1.56 8.04
N PHE A 314 -8.93 0.71 7.44
CA PHE A 314 -8.75 0.16 6.09
C PHE A 314 -10.07 0.16 5.33
N CYS A 315 -10.00 0.00 4.00
CA CYS A 315 -11.20 -0.01 3.15
C CYS A 315 -11.41 -1.37 2.47
N VAL A 316 -12.67 -1.79 2.37
CA VAL A 316 -13.08 -2.93 1.55
C VAL A 316 -14.08 -2.46 0.50
N GLY A 317 -13.67 -2.51 -0.77
CA GLY A 317 -14.47 -2.12 -1.93
C GLY A 317 -14.89 -3.31 -2.80
N LYS A 318 -15.75 -3.01 -3.76
CA LYS A 318 -16.19 -3.93 -4.83
C LYS A 318 -16.38 -3.16 -6.13
N PHE A 319 -16.34 -3.88 -7.25
CA PHE A 319 -16.75 -3.32 -8.54
C PHE A 319 -18.28 -3.17 -8.60
N ASP A 320 -18.77 -2.02 -9.06
CA ASP A 320 -20.18 -1.78 -9.39
C ASP A 320 -20.57 -2.43 -10.73
N GLY A 321 -21.84 -2.36 -11.12
CA GLY A 321 -22.33 -2.91 -12.39
C GLY A 321 -21.73 -2.28 -13.65
N ARG A 322 -21.04 -1.13 -13.52
CA ARG A 322 -20.31 -0.44 -14.60
C ARG A 322 -18.81 -0.76 -14.57
N GLY A 323 -18.38 -1.59 -13.63
CA GLY A 323 -16.99 -1.95 -13.42
C GLY A 323 -16.19 -0.84 -12.75
N LYS A 324 -16.84 0.12 -12.08
CA LYS A 324 -16.21 1.17 -11.26
C LYS A 324 -16.05 0.71 -9.82
N VAL A 325 -15.19 1.37 -9.06
CA VAL A 325 -15.12 1.16 -7.61
C VAL A 325 -15.37 2.50 -6.95
N VAL A 326 -16.43 2.56 -6.15
CA VAL A 326 -16.80 3.72 -5.34
C VAL A 326 -16.63 3.33 -3.89
N LEU A 327 -15.85 4.11 -3.16
CA LEU A 327 -15.63 3.97 -1.73
C LEU A 327 -16.32 5.15 -1.03
N ASP A 328 -17.21 4.84 -0.11
CA ASP A 328 -17.80 5.80 0.83
C ASP A 328 -17.59 5.33 2.28
N GLU A 329 -18.21 6.02 3.25
CA GLU A 329 -18.06 5.64 4.67
C GLU A 329 -18.43 4.18 4.99
N HIS A 330 -19.31 3.55 4.20
CA HIS A 330 -19.72 2.16 4.37
C HIS A 330 -18.66 1.17 3.88
N ASN A 331 -17.53 1.64 3.34
CA ASN A 331 -16.42 0.78 2.97
C ASN A 331 -15.31 0.74 4.03
N ILE A 332 -15.39 1.57 5.07
CA ILE A 332 -14.33 1.75 6.06
C ILE A 332 -14.49 0.76 7.22
N TRP A 333 -13.36 0.20 7.64
CA TRP A 333 -13.19 -0.57 8.86
C TRP A 333 -12.23 0.15 9.78
N VAL A 334 -12.66 0.44 11.01
CA VAL A 334 -11.90 1.20 12.00
C VAL A 334 -11.53 0.30 13.17
N TYR A 335 -10.32 0.47 13.71
CA TYR A 335 -9.90 -0.22 14.91
C TYR A 335 -10.44 0.47 16.18
N GLN A 336 -11.15 -0.27 17.03
CA GLN A 336 -11.73 0.22 18.28
C GLN A 336 -11.11 -0.41 19.54
N GLY A 337 -9.96 -1.06 19.41
CA GLY A 337 -9.24 -1.60 20.56
C GLY A 337 -8.62 -0.49 21.41
N ARG A 338 -8.33 -0.80 22.68
CA ARG A 338 -7.73 0.16 23.62
C ARG A 338 -6.24 0.33 23.35
N SER A 339 -5.72 1.51 23.66
CA SER A 339 -4.28 1.69 23.91
C SER A 339 -3.82 0.81 25.08
N HIS A 340 -2.55 0.48 25.07
CA HIS A 340 -1.83 -0.44 25.96
C HIS A 340 -2.43 -1.86 26.01
N ALA A 341 -3.09 -2.27 24.93
CA ALA A 341 -3.60 -3.62 24.74
C ALA A 341 -2.95 -4.30 23.54
N ILE A 342 -2.89 -5.62 23.58
CA ILE A 342 -2.43 -6.43 22.44
C ILE A 342 -3.43 -6.25 21.27
N PRO A 343 -2.95 -6.03 20.03
CA PRO A 343 -3.81 -5.98 18.86
C PRO A 343 -4.77 -7.16 18.76
N ASN A 344 -6.07 -6.89 18.63
CA ASN A 344 -7.08 -7.92 18.49
C ASN A 344 -7.82 -7.77 17.15
N PRO A 345 -7.77 -8.78 16.26
CA PRO A 345 -8.50 -8.76 14.99
C PRO A 345 -10.01 -8.48 15.14
N MET A 346 -10.63 -8.88 16.25
CA MET A 346 -12.06 -8.65 16.52
C MET A 346 -12.41 -7.20 16.84
N CYS A 347 -11.40 -6.33 17.04
CA CYS A 347 -11.60 -4.90 17.29
C CYS A 347 -11.66 -4.06 16.01
N TRP A 348 -11.43 -4.65 14.83
CA TRP A 348 -11.72 -4.00 13.56
C TRP A 348 -13.22 -4.10 13.27
N VAL A 349 -13.89 -2.95 13.24
CA VAL A 349 -15.33 -2.90 13.02
C VAL A 349 -15.66 -2.03 11.82
N LYS A 350 -16.68 -2.44 11.07
CA LYS A 350 -17.19 -1.66 9.97
C LYS A 350 -17.85 -0.40 10.50
N LEU A 351 -17.51 0.76 9.94
CA LEU A 351 -18.20 2.00 10.27
C LEU A 351 -19.63 1.89 9.72
N ASN A 352 -20.62 1.77 10.62
CA ASN A 352 -22.03 1.87 10.28
C ASN A 352 -22.52 3.19 10.88
N ASN A 353 -23.01 4.11 10.04
CA ASN A 353 -23.75 5.26 10.53
C ASN A 353 -25.09 4.75 11.07
N ASN A 354 -25.32 4.92 12.37
CA ASN A 354 -26.66 4.86 12.94
C ASN A 354 -27.45 6.11 12.54
#